data_AF-A0A401J7R6-F1
#
_entry.id   AF-A0A401J7R6-F1
#
_cell.length_a   1.000
_cell.length_b   1.000
_cell.length_c   1.000
_cell.angle_alpha   90.00
_cell.angle_beta   90.00
_cell.angle_gamma   90.00
#
_symmetry.space_group_name_H-M   'P 1'
#
loop_
_entity.id
_entity.type
_entity.pdbx_description
1 polymer ?
#
loop_
_entity_poly.entity_id
_entity_poly.type
_entity_poly.pdbx_seq_one_letter_code
_entity_poly.pdbx_strand_id
1 'polypeptide(L)'
;MSRNAPAIDAQRLSLILNDLRLPAIKLIWPDFTTRADKEGWPGARLLAALAEHEIAERDRRRIERHLGEARLPPVIGRAILRKSGL
;
A
#
# COMPACT_ATOMS: atom_id res chain seq x y z
N MET A 1 -39.39 -6.45 -3.25
CA MET A 1 -38.59 -5.21 -3.07
C MET A 1 -37.12 -5.55 -3.29
N SER A 2 -36.66 -5.59 -4.54
CA SER A 2 -35.23 -5.81 -4.81
C SER A 2 -34.51 -4.47 -4.69
N ARG A 3 -33.67 -4.31 -3.65
CA ARG A 3 -32.74 -3.19 -3.55
C ARG A 3 -31.80 -3.30 -4.74
N ASN A 4 -32.02 -2.44 -5.74
CA ASN A 4 -31.09 -2.22 -6.83
C ASN A 4 -29.84 -1.58 -6.19
N ALA A 5 -28.86 -2.40 -5.80
CA ALA A 5 -27.60 -1.89 -5.28
C ALA A 5 -26.95 -1.13 -6.43
N PRO A 6 -26.69 0.18 -6.30
CA PRO A 6 -26.07 0.93 -7.38
C PRO A 6 -24.74 0.27 -7.71
N ALA A 7 -24.52 -0.04 -8.99
CA ALA A 7 -23.23 -0.51 -9.47
C ALA A 7 -22.16 0.49 -9.00
N ILE A 8 -21.15 0.02 -8.28
CA ILE A 8 -20.09 0.88 -7.76
C ILE A 8 -19.35 1.47 -8.97
N ASP A 9 -19.30 2.80 -9.03
CA ASP A 9 -18.44 3.50 -9.98
C ASP A 9 -16.97 3.35 -9.53
N ALA A 10 -16.31 2.33 -10.07
CA ALA A 10 -14.92 2.01 -9.77
C ALA A 10 -13.94 3.13 -10.17
N GLN A 11 -14.28 3.94 -11.18
CA GLN A 11 -13.46 5.08 -11.59
C GLN A 11 -13.55 6.19 -10.55
N ARG A 12 -14.76 6.55 -10.13
CA ARG A 12 -14.98 7.53 -9.06
C ARG A 12 -14.32 7.09 -7.75
N LEU A 13 -14.46 5.81 -7.38
CA LEU A 13 -13.81 5.26 -6.20
C LEU A 13 -12.28 5.36 -6.31
N SER A 14 -11.72 5.04 -7.48
CA SER A 14 -10.27 5.15 -7.73
C SER A 14 -9.75 6.58 -7.59
N LEU A 15 -10.53 7.58 -7.97
CA LEU A 15 -10.20 9.00 -7.78
C LEU A 15 -10.23 9.38 -6.31
N ILE A 16 -11.29 9.04 -5.58
CA ILE A 16 -11.43 9.33 -4.14
C ILE A 16 -10.30 8.69 -3.34
N LEU A 17 -9.98 7.42 -3.60
CA LEU A 17 -8.89 6.72 -2.91
C LEU A 17 -7.53 7.32 -3.21
N ASN A 18 -7.34 7.88 -4.42
CA ASN A 18 -6.13 8.61 -4.77
C ASN A 18 -6.01 9.91 -3.98
N ASP A 19 -7.09 10.70 -3.89
CA ASP A 19 -7.12 11.96 -3.15
C ASP A 19 -6.90 11.76 -1.64
N LEU A 20 -7.45 10.69 -1.08
CA LEU A 20 -7.23 10.26 0.31
C LEU A 20 -5.85 9.62 0.53
N ARG A 21 -5.05 9.44 -0.53
CA ARG A 21 -3.76 8.76 -0.52
C ARG A 21 -3.83 7.36 0.09
N LEU A 22 -4.80 6.56 -0.33
CA LEU A 22 -5.01 5.17 0.08
C LEU A 22 -4.61 4.20 -1.07
N PRO A 23 -3.34 4.15 -1.48
CA PRO A 23 -2.91 3.38 -2.65
C PRO A 23 -3.02 1.86 -2.46
N ALA A 24 -2.94 1.35 -1.23
CA ALA A 24 -3.05 -0.09 -0.99
C ALA A 24 -4.50 -0.54 -1.13
N ILE A 25 -5.43 0.19 -0.51
CA ILE A 25 -6.87 -0.04 -0.66
C ILE A 25 -7.27 0.07 -2.14
N LYS A 26 -6.80 1.09 -2.86
CA LYS A 26 -7.07 1.26 -4.30
C LYS A 26 -6.72 0.02 -5.13
N LEU A 27 -5.68 -0.71 -4.75
CA LEU A 27 -5.25 -1.93 -5.45
C LEU A 27 -6.09 -3.16 -5.06
N ILE A 28 -6.35 -3.33 -3.75
CA ILE A 28 -6.85 -4.61 -3.21
C ILE A 28 -8.38 -4.64 -2.97
N TRP A 29 -9.05 -3.48 -2.99
CA TRP A 29 -10.46 -3.40 -2.61
C TRP A 29 -11.40 -4.33 -3.40
N PRO A 30 -11.24 -4.59 -4.72
CA PRO A 30 -12.16 -5.46 -5.47
C PRO A 30 -12.11 -6.91 -5.01
N ASP A 31 -10.91 -7.39 -4.65
CA ASP A 31 -10.70 -8.76 -4.17
C ASP A 31 -11.29 -8.93 -2.77
N PHE A 32 -11.09 -7.92 -1.91
CA PHE A 32 -11.66 -7.90 -0.56
C PHE A 32 -13.18 -7.83 -0.57
N THR A 33 -13.78 -7.01 -1.45
CA THR A 33 -15.25 -6.95 -1.58
C THR A 33 -15.80 -8.27 -2.12
N THR A 34 -15.17 -8.86 -3.13
CA THR A 34 -15.60 -10.16 -3.69
C THR A 34 -15.58 -11.25 -2.63
N ARG A 35 -14.53 -11.28 -1.79
CA ARG A 35 -14.42 -12.23 -0.68
C ARG A 35 -15.45 -11.94 0.42
N ALA A 36 -15.63 -10.68 0.79
CA ALA A 36 -16.60 -10.27 1.80
C ALA A 36 -18.03 -10.60 1.37
N ASP A 37 -18.38 -10.40 0.10
CA ASP A 37 -19.69 -10.74 -0.46
C ASP A 37 -19.92 -12.26 -0.43
N LYS A 38 -18.89 -13.04 -0.79
CA LYS A 38 -18.95 -14.51 -0.74
C LYS A 38 -19.10 -15.06 0.67
N GLU A 39 -18.37 -14.49 1.63
CA GLU A 39 -18.35 -14.94 3.02
C GLU A 39 -19.42 -14.25 3.90
N GLY A 40 -20.19 -13.31 3.32
CA GLY A 40 -21.23 -12.57 4.04
C GLY A 40 -20.69 -11.68 5.16
N TRP A 41 -19.51 -11.09 4.97
CA TRP A 41 -18.89 -10.26 6.00
C TRP A 41 -19.73 -9.03 6.34
N PRO A 42 -19.82 -8.64 7.63
CA PRO A 42 -20.34 -7.34 8.00
C PRO A 42 -19.51 -6.22 7.35
N GLY A 43 -20.15 -5.14 6.89
CA GLY A 43 -19.45 -4.01 6.28
C GLY A 43 -18.35 -3.41 7.17
N ALA A 44 -18.58 -3.37 8.49
CA ALA A 44 -17.57 -2.95 9.47
C ALA A 44 -16.30 -3.83 9.43
N ARG A 45 -16.45 -5.14 9.21
CA ARG A 45 -15.31 -6.07 9.10
C ARG A 45 -14.52 -5.83 7.82
N LEU A 46 -15.21 -5.60 6.70
CA LEU A 46 -14.55 -5.25 5.44
C LEU A 46 -13.74 -3.96 5.57
N LEU A 47 -14.33 -2.93 6.18
CA LEU A 47 -13.66 -1.64 6.40
C LEU A 47 -12.43 -1.79 7.31
N ALA A 48 -12.54 -2.55 8.40
CA ALA A 48 -11.40 -2.83 9.28
C ALA A 48 -10.27 -3.53 8.53
N ALA A 49 -10.58 -4.57 7.76
CA ALA A 49 -9.57 -5.35 7.02
C ALA A 49 -8.87 -4.52 5.94
N LEU A 50 -9.59 -3.64 5.24
CA LEU A 50 -9.01 -2.70 4.28
C LEU A 50 -8.09 -1.68 4.95
N ALA A 51 -8.50 -1.12 6.10
CA ALA A 51 -7.71 -0.17 6.85
C ALA A 51 -6.43 -0.79 7.43
N GLU A 52 -6.52 -2.00 7.97
CA GLU A 52 -5.38 -2.78 8.45
C GLU A 52 -4.35 -3.01 7.33
N HIS A 53 -4.82 -3.40 6.14
CA HIS A 53 -3.95 -3.61 4.99
C HIS A 53 -3.24 -2.32 4.56
N GLU A 54 -3.95 -1.19 4.53
CA GLU A 54 -3.36 0.11 4.19
C GLU A 54 -2.24 0.52 5.17
N ILE A 55 -2.45 0.32 6.48
CA ILE A 55 -1.46 0.64 7.51
C ILE A 55 -0.21 -0.23 7.33
N ALA A 56 -0.40 -1.55 7.21
CA ALA A 56 0.71 -2.50 7.02
C ALA A 56 1.56 -2.16 5.78
N GLU A 57 0.91 -1.80 4.68
CA GLU A 57 1.58 -1.44 3.43
C GLU A 57 2.31 -0.09 3.48
N ARG A 58 1.86 0.84 4.32
CA ARG A 58 2.58 2.10 4.58
C ARG A 58 3.82 1.87 5.43
N ASP A 59 3.71 1.03 6.46
CA ASP A 59 4.83 0.68 7.32
C ASP A 59 5.91 -0.07 6.54
N ARG A 60 5.51 -1.02 5.68
CA ARG A 60 6.41 -1.72 4.76
C ARG A 60 7.16 -0.75 3.84
N ARG A 61 6.44 0.16 3.16
CA ARG A 61 7.05 1.18 2.30
C ARG A 61 7.95 2.15 3.04
N ARG A 62 7.64 2.45 4.31
CA ARG A 62 8.50 3.25 5.17
C ARG A 62 9.81 2.51 5.42
N ILE A 63 9.78 1.24 5.85
CA ILE A 63 10.97 0.43 6.11
C ILE A 63 11.83 0.30 4.84
N GLU A 64 11.22 -0.01 3.69
CA GLU A 64 11.91 -0.14 2.41
C GLU A 64 12.65 1.14 2.01
N ARG A 65 12.04 2.32 2.23
CA ARG A 65 12.71 3.61 1.98
C ARG A 65 13.92 3.81 2.90
N HIS A 66 13.77 3.53 4.20
CA HIS A 66 14.85 3.69 5.16
C HIS A 66 16.01 2.72 4.88
N LEU A 67 15.73 1.49 4.44
CA LEU A 67 16.75 0.53 4.03
C LEU A 67 17.45 0.92 2.72
N GLY A 68 16.74 1.55 1.79
CA GLY A 68 17.30 2.09 0.55
C GLY A 68 18.25 3.28 0.82
N GLU A 69 17.88 4.17 1.74
CA GLU A 69 18.69 5.34 2.15
C GLU A 69 19.91 4.94 3.00
N ALA A 70 19.82 3.85 3.77
CA ALA A 70 20.92 3.32 4.59
C ALA A 70 21.99 2.56 3.79
N ARG A 71 21.75 2.26 2.49
CA ARG A 71 22.81 1.81 1.57
C ARG A 71 23.70 3.00 1.21
N LEU A 72 24.70 3.20 2.06
CA LEU A 72 25.85 4.10 1.97
C LEU A 72 26.23 4.58 0.55
N PRO A 73 26.57 5.87 0.37
CA PRO A 73 27.07 6.41 -0.88
C PRO A 73 28.33 5.65 -1.39
N PRO A 74 28.44 5.37 -2.71
CA PRO A 74 29.61 4.69 -3.29
C PRO A 74 30.94 5.47 -3.18
N VAL A 75 30.90 6.72 -2.69
CA VAL A 75 32.05 7.63 -2.65
C VAL A 75 33.06 7.35 -1.53
N ILE A 76 32.73 6.55 -0.51
CA ILE A 76 33.70 6.22 0.57
C ILE A 76 34.59 5.01 0.22
N GLY A 77 34.19 4.18 -0.77
CA GLY A 77 34.99 3.03 -1.21
C GLY A 77 36.28 3.40 -1.97
N ARG A 78 36.37 4.61 -2.53
CA ARG A 78 37.50 5.02 -3.40
C ARG A 78 38.58 5.83 -2.68
N ALA A 79 38.31 6.35 -1.48
CA ALA A 79 39.27 7.15 -0.71
C ALA A 79 40.26 6.31 0.11
N ILE A 80 39.92 5.05 0.43
CA ILE A 80 40.75 4.19 1.29
C ILE A 80 41.82 3.43 0.49
N LEU A 81 41.62 3.22 -0.83
CA LEU A 81 42.56 2.48 -1.69
C LEU A 81 43.72 3.30 -2.27
N ARG A 82 43.86 4.60 -1.94
CA ARG A 82 44.95 5.46 -2.47
C ARG A 82 46.04 5.83 -1.45
N LYS A 83 45.96 5.35 -0.20
CA LYS A 83 46.92 5.72 0.87
C LYS A 83 47.85 4.59 1.34
N SER A 84 47.87 3.44 0.65
CA SER A 84 48.77 2.33 0.94
C SER A 84 49.54 1.96 -0.32
N GLY A 85 50.69 2.61 -0.52
CA GLY A 85 51.54 2.46 -1.70
C GLY A 85 52.75 3.38 -1.62
N LEU A 86 53.43 3.35 -0.47
CA LEU A 86 54.83 3.71 -0.28
C LEU A 86 55.55 2.42 0.08
#